data_AF-A0A1I7IFE9-F1
#
_entry.id   AF-A0A1I7IFE9-F1
#
_cell.length_a   1.000
_cell.length_b   1.000
_cell.length_c   1.000
_cell.angle_alpha   90.00
_cell.angle_beta   90.00
_cell.angle_gamma   90.00
#
_symmetry.space_group_name_H-M   'P 1'
#
loop_
_entity.id
_entity.type
_entity.pdbx_description
1 polymer ?
#
loop_
_entity_poly.entity_id
_entity_poly.type
_entity_poly.pdbx_seq_one_letter_code
_entity_poly.pdbx_strand_id
1 'polypeptide(L)'
;MGLLNSIFAFICVVLQLMSLAFVWLFVIEMRMGDASSLFDVYKKNGDFLFWSSVVMEIVLWLTVPGMQRVILTMFIISLIVWLLSAVGLMIFSIGKKVDGLTKRNAMSAVKASVINTITFCIISWLFMVK
;
A
#
# COMPACT_ATOMS: atom_id res chain seq x y z
N MET A 1 15.64 20.54 13.63
CA MET A 1 14.91 20.17 12.40
C MET A 1 15.07 18.70 12.02
N GLY A 2 16.24 18.05 12.18
CA GLY A 2 16.43 16.64 11.81
C GLY A 2 15.50 15.62 12.47
N LEU A 3 15.29 15.72 13.80
CA LEU A 3 14.47 14.75 14.56
C LEU A 3 13.00 14.72 14.10
N LEU A 4 12.40 15.90 13.89
CA LEU A 4 10.99 16.01 13.49
C LEU A 4 10.75 15.38 12.11
N ASN A 5 11.67 15.61 11.17
CA ASN A 5 11.58 15.09 9.81
C ASN A 5 11.76 13.56 9.78
N SER A 6 12.64 13.02 10.62
CA SER A 6 12.78 11.56 10.80
C SER A 6 11.55 10.93 11.42
N ILE A 7 10.90 11.59 12.38
CA ILE A 7 9.63 11.13 12.97
C ILE A 7 8.54 11.08 11.91
N PHE A 8 8.40 12.12 11.08
CA PHE A 8 7.39 12.13 10.02
C PHE A 8 7.65 11.05 8.96
N ALA A 9 8.91 10.85 8.54
CA ALA A 9 9.27 9.77 7.63
C ALA A 9 8.92 8.39 8.23
N PHE A 10 9.16 8.20 9.52
CA PHE A 10 8.78 6.96 10.22
C PHE A 10 7.26 6.76 10.26
N ILE A 11 6.48 7.81 10.52
CA ILE A 11 5.02 7.76 10.50
C ILE A 11 4.50 7.30 9.13
N CYS A 12 5.08 7.79 8.02
CA CYS A 12 4.71 7.36 6.68
C CYS A 12 4.91 5.85 6.50
N VAL A 13 6.06 5.31 6.90
CA VAL A 13 6.33 3.86 6.84
C VAL A 13 5.32 3.07 7.66
N VAL A 14 5.00 3.53 8.88
CA VAL A 14 4.00 2.87 9.74
C VAL A 14 2.62 2.86 9.07
N LEU A 15 2.18 3.98 8.49
CA LEU A 15 0.89 4.08 7.80
C LEU A 15 0.81 3.12 6.60
N GLN A 16 1.90 2.96 5.85
CA GLN A 16 1.96 2.00 4.75
C GLN A 16 1.91 0.56 5.21
N LEU A 17 2.64 0.21 6.28
CA LEU A 17 2.61 -1.13 6.87
C LEU A 17 1.21 -1.44 7.42
N MET A 18 0.54 -0.46 8.04
CA MET A 18 -0.84 -0.61 8.48
C MET A 18 -1.79 -0.84 7.29
N SER A 19 -1.69 -0.04 6.24
CA SER A 19 -2.48 -0.23 5.01
C SER A 19 -2.30 -1.64 4.43
N LEU A 20 -1.05 -2.12 4.38
CA LEU A 20 -0.73 -3.48 3.95
C LEU A 20 -1.34 -4.55 4.88
N ALA A 21 -1.30 -4.33 6.19
CA ALA A 21 -1.90 -5.23 7.16
C ALA A 21 -3.42 -5.34 6.96
N PHE A 22 -4.14 -4.25 6.64
CA PHE A 22 -5.57 -4.32 6.29
C PHE A 22 -5.82 -5.20 5.07
N VAL A 23 -4.96 -5.13 4.04
CA VAL A 23 -5.07 -5.98 2.84
C VAL A 23 -4.87 -7.46 3.18
N TRP A 24 -3.89 -7.80 4.02
CA TRP A 24 -3.63 -9.20 4.40
C TRP A 24 -4.63 -9.75 5.43
N LEU A 25 -5.11 -8.93 6.37
CA LEU A 25 -6.21 -9.30 7.26
C LEU A 25 -7.45 -9.68 6.47
N PHE A 26 -7.78 -8.90 5.44
CA PHE A 26 -8.85 -9.25 4.51
C PHE A 26 -8.62 -10.62 3.84
N VAL A 27 -7.42 -10.91 3.35
CA VAL A 27 -7.08 -12.22 2.75
C VAL A 27 -7.26 -13.37 3.75
N ILE A 28 -6.86 -13.15 5.00
CA ILE A 28 -7.00 -14.16 6.07
C ILE A 28 -8.47 -14.40 6.38
N GLU A 29 -9.26 -13.35 6.56
CA GLU A 29 -10.70 -13.50 6.81
C GLU A 29 -11.42 -14.16 5.62
N MET A 30 -11.06 -13.80 4.39
CA MET A 30 -11.58 -14.48 3.19
C MET A 30 -11.27 -15.97 3.20
N ARG A 31 -10.13 -16.37 3.78
CA ARG A 31 -9.75 -17.77 3.91
C ARG A 31 -10.64 -18.50 4.92
N MET A 32 -11.08 -17.80 5.98
CA MET A 32 -11.95 -18.32 7.04
C MET A 32 -13.43 -18.36 6.66
N GLY A 33 -13.85 -17.61 5.64
CA GLY A 33 -15.22 -17.64 5.09
C GLY A 33 -16.16 -16.56 5.63
N ASP A 34 -15.69 -15.72 6.55
CA ASP A 34 -16.51 -14.70 7.24
C ASP A 34 -16.52 -13.31 6.56
N ALA A 35 -15.76 -13.11 5.48
CA ALA A 35 -15.25 -11.77 5.12
C ALA A 35 -16.01 -10.97 4.06
N SER A 36 -17.17 -11.41 3.59
CA SER A 36 -17.85 -10.70 2.49
C SER A 36 -18.38 -9.32 2.90
N SER A 37 -18.76 -9.16 4.17
CA SER A 37 -19.30 -7.91 4.74
C SER A 37 -18.24 -6.90 5.17
N LEU A 38 -17.01 -7.35 5.44
CA LEU A 38 -15.93 -6.50 5.95
C LEU A 38 -15.02 -5.95 4.84
N PHE A 39 -15.08 -6.50 3.62
CA PHE A 39 -14.23 -6.09 2.50
C PHE A 39 -14.24 -4.58 2.26
N ASP A 40 -15.42 -3.97 2.26
CA ASP A 40 -15.55 -2.54 1.97
C ASP A 40 -14.91 -1.68 3.08
N VAL A 41 -14.94 -2.16 4.32
CA VAL A 41 -14.29 -1.50 5.47
C VAL A 41 -12.77 -1.64 5.38
N TYR A 42 -12.26 -2.85 5.13
CA TYR A 42 -10.84 -3.11 4.94
C TYR A 42 -10.27 -2.29 3.78
N LYS A 43 -10.98 -2.28 2.65
CA LYS A 43 -10.59 -1.52 1.46
C LYS A 43 -10.57 -0.02 1.72
N LYS A 44 -11.64 0.54 2.29
CA LYS A 44 -11.73 1.98 2.57
C LYS A 44 -10.64 2.44 3.54
N ASN A 45 -10.42 1.71 4.62
CA ASN A 45 -9.41 2.05 5.62
C ASN A 45 -7.99 1.87 5.07
N GLY A 46 -7.74 0.78 4.33
CA GLY A 46 -6.47 0.53 3.65
C GLY A 46 -6.12 1.62 2.64
N ASP A 47 -7.07 2.01 1.79
CA ASP A 47 -6.89 3.08 0.80
C ASP A 47 -6.64 4.43 1.48
N PHE A 48 -7.38 4.77 2.54
CA PHE A 48 -7.16 6.01 3.29
C PHE A 48 -5.76 6.08 3.89
N LEU A 49 -5.31 5.01 4.55
CA LEU A 49 -3.98 4.92 5.14
C LEU A 49 -2.89 5.04 4.06
N PHE A 50 -3.08 4.38 2.92
CA PHE A 50 -2.18 4.47 1.78
C PHE A 50 -2.04 5.92 1.28
N TRP A 51 -3.16 6.56 0.93
CA TRP A 51 -3.13 7.93 0.40
C TRP A 51 -2.62 8.95 1.41
N SER A 52 -2.94 8.77 2.70
CA SER A 52 -2.40 9.63 3.76
C SER A 52 -0.88 9.57 3.84
N SER A 53 -0.29 8.38 3.72
CA SER A 53 1.17 8.23 3.64
C SER A 53 1.74 8.88 2.40
N VAL A 54 1.15 8.65 1.23
CA VAL A 54 1.66 9.16 -0.04
C VAL A 54 1.69 10.69 -0.03
N VAL A 55 0.61 11.33 0.41
CA VAL A 55 0.53 12.79 0.53
C VAL A 55 1.59 13.32 1.49
N MET A 56 1.76 12.67 2.65
CA MET A 56 2.74 13.09 3.64
C MET A 56 4.17 12.97 3.12
N GLU A 57 4.50 11.90 2.40
CA GLU A 57 5.82 11.73 1.78
C GLU A 57 6.10 12.77 0.69
N ILE A 58 5.10 13.13 -0.12
CA ILE A 58 5.22 14.21 -1.11
C ILE A 58 5.47 15.55 -0.42
N VAL A 59 4.76 15.85 0.68
CA VAL A 59 4.97 17.08 1.46
C VAL A 59 6.38 17.11 2.03
N LEU A 60 6.86 16.02 2.63
CA LEU A 60 8.22 15.91 3.17
C LEU A 60 9.27 16.10 2.07
N TRP A 61 9.05 15.55 0.88
CA TRP A 61 9.96 15.71 -0.26
C TRP A 61 10.11 17.18 -0.68
N LEU A 62 9.00 17.91 -0.74
CA LEU A 62 8.98 19.30 -1.20
C LEU A 62 9.48 20.29 -0.15
N THR A 63 9.26 20.00 1.14
CA THR A 63 9.49 20.95 2.24
C THR A 63 10.80 20.73 2.97
N VAL A 64 11.41 19.54 2.87
CA VAL A 64 12.63 19.18 3.61
C VAL A 64 13.82 18.98 2.67
N PRO A 65 14.63 20.03 2.42
CA PRO A 65 15.86 19.89 1.65
C PRO A 65 16.87 18.99 2.39
N GLY A 66 17.49 18.07 1.65
CA GLY A 66 18.50 17.13 2.17
C GLY A 66 17.96 15.73 2.53
N MET A 67 16.65 15.52 2.55
CA MET A 67 16.05 14.20 2.82
C MET A 67 15.61 13.44 1.56
N GLN A 68 15.83 13.99 0.36
CA GLN A 68 15.36 13.40 -0.89
C GLN A 68 15.81 11.94 -1.05
N ARG A 69 17.07 11.63 -0.75
CA ARG A 69 17.56 10.23 -0.86
C ARG A 69 16.84 9.29 0.10
N VAL A 70 16.59 9.71 1.34
CA VAL A 70 15.91 8.88 2.35
C VAL A 70 14.47 8.62 1.95
N ILE A 71 13.75 9.66 1.52
CA ILE A 71 12.36 9.53 1.08
C ILE A 71 12.29 8.68 -0.18
N LEU A 72 13.22 8.82 -1.12
CA LEU A 72 13.28 7.99 -2.33
C LEU A 72 13.51 6.51 -2.00
N THR A 73 14.43 6.23 -1.07
CA THR A 73 14.67 4.86 -0.59
C THR A 73 13.42 4.27 0.06
N MET A 74 12.70 5.05 0.86
CA MET A 74 11.43 4.63 1.44
C MET A 74 10.42 4.30 0.35
N PHE A 75 10.20 5.17 -0.63
CA PHE A 75 9.33 4.92 -1.79
C PHE A 75 9.66 3.61 -2.52
N ILE A 76 10.94 3.33 -2.76
CA ILE A 76 11.38 2.10 -3.42
C ILE A 76 11.05 0.86 -2.58
N ILE A 77 11.28 0.92 -1.26
CA ILE A 77 10.93 -0.17 -0.35
C ILE A 77 9.42 -0.39 -0.36
N SER A 78 8.62 0.68 -0.26
CA SER A 78 7.16 0.62 -0.33
C SER A 78 6.68 -0.01 -1.62
N LEU A 79 7.25 0.41 -2.76
CA LEU A 79 6.96 -0.15 -4.06
C LEU A 79 7.23 -1.66 -4.12
N ILE A 80 8.36 -2.12 -3.61
CA ILE A 80 8.69 -3.57 -3.54
C ILE A 80 7.65 -4.32 -2.70
N VAL A 81 7.31 -3.78 -1.52
CA VAL A 81 6.35 -4.40 -0.60
C VAL A 81 4.94 -4.51 -1.21
N TRP A 82 4.49 -3.46 -1.89
CA TRP A 82 3.20 -3.46 -2.59
C TRP A 82 3.20 -4.38 -3.83
N LEU A 83 4.32 -4.45 -4.56
CA LEU A 83 4.49 -5.40 -5.66
C LEU A 83 4.42 -6.85 -5.16
N LEU A 84 5.15 -7.19 -4.10
CA LEU A 84 5.11 -8.52 -3.48
C LEU A 84 3.71 -8.88 -3.00
N SER A 85 2.99 -7.92 -2.42
CA SER A 85 1.61 -8.13 -1.98
C SER A 85 0.64 -8.32 -3.15
N ALA A 86 0.79 -7.57 -4.24
CA ALA A 86 0.02 -7.79 -5.46
C ALA A 86 0.24 -9.20 -6.04
N VAL A 87 1.49 -9.68 -6.06
CA VAL A 87 1.83 -11.04 -6.47
C VAL A 87 1.22 -12.09 -5.53
N GLY A 88 1.34 -11.90 -4.22
CA GLY A 88 0.73 -12.79 -3.22
C GLY A 88 -0.79 -12.91 -3.38
N LEU A 89 -1.47 -11.78 -3.59
CA LEU A 89 -2.91 -11.73 -3.87
C LEU A 89 -3.29 -12.42 -5.19
N MET A 90 -2.47 -12.27 -6.24
CA MET A 90 -2.68 -12.96 -7.51
C MET A 90 -2.62 -14.48 -7.33
N ILE A 91 -1.61 -15.00 -6.64
CA ILE A 91 -1.47 -16.43 -6.35
C ILE A 91 -2.67 -16.93 -5.53
N PHE A 92 -3.07 -16.17 -4.49
CA PHE A 92 -4.23 -16.51 -3.67
C PHE A 92 -5.53 -16.56 -4.49
N SER A 93 -5.72 -15.62 -5.42
CA SER A 93 -6.90 -15.57 -6.27
C SER A 93 -6.98 -16.72 -7.29
N ILE A 94 -5.86 -17.32 -7.67
CA ILE A 94 -5.81 -18.43 -8.64
C ILE A 94 -6.00 -19.80 -7.95
N GLY A 95 -5.46 -19.95 -6.74
CA GLY A 95 -5.31 -21.26 -6.09
C GLY A 95 -6.56 -21.86 -5.43
N LYS A 96 -7.68 -21.14 -5.31
CA LYS A 96 -8.80 -21.57 -4.46
C LYS A 96 -10.14 -21.60 -5.23
N LYS A 97 -10.88 -22.71 -5.13
CA LYS A 97 -12.31 -22.79 -5.51
C LYS A 97 -13.09 -21.95 -4.50
N VAL A 98 -13.21 -20.66 -4.75
CA VAL A 98 -13.98 -19.73 -3.91
C VAL A 98 -15.20 -19.28 -4.67
N ASP A 99 -16.28 -19.01 -3.93
CA ASP A 99 -17.52 -18.48 -4.49
C ASP A 99 -17.25 -17.25 -5.37
N GLY A 100 -18.10 -17.05 -6.39
CA GLY A 100 -17.90 -15.99 -7.39
C GLY A 100 -17.75 -14.58 -6.80
N LEU A 101 -18.41 -14.32 -5.67
CA LEU A 101 -18.31 -13.05 -4.93
C LEU A 101 -16.91 -12.87 -4.32
N THR A 102 -16.39 -13.91 -3.66
CA THR A 102 -15.06 -13.91 -3.02
C THR A 102 -13.96 -13.80 -4.07
N LYS A 103 -14.09 -14.48 -5.21
CA LYS A 103 -13.18 -14.32 -6.35
C LYS A 103 -13.20 -12.88 -6.89
N ARG A 104 -14.37 -12.25 -6.99
CA ARG A 104 -14.50 -10.85 -7.46
C ARG A 104 -13.82 -9.87 -6.48
N ASN A 105 -14.00 -10.06 -5.18
CA ASN A 105 -13.39 -9.20 -4.17
C ASN A 105 -11.87 -9.37 -4.13
N ALA A 106 -11.36 -10.60 -4.26
CA ALA A 106 -9.92 -10.87 -4.35
C ALA A 106 -9.32 -10.20 -5.60
N MET A 107 -9.99 -10.31 -6.75
CA MET A 107 -9.55 -9.64 -7.98
C MET A 107 -9.62 -8.11 -7.85
N SER A 108 -10.58 -7.55 -7.10
CA SER A 108 -10.62 -6.13 -6.80
C SER A 108 -9.45 -5.70 -5.90
N ALA A 109 -9.05 -6.51 -4.92
CA ALA A 109 -7.89 -6.24 -4.06
C ALA A 109 -6.57 -6.33 -4.84
N VAL A 110 -6.45 -7.29 -5.76
CA VAL A 110 -5.32 -7.37 -6.72
C VAL A 110 -5.24 -6.10 -7.55
N LYS A 111 -6.37 -5.67 -8.16
CA LYS A 111 -6.39 -4.44 -8.97
C LYS A 111 -5.99 -3.22 -8.16
N ALA A 112 -6.50 -3.06 -6.94
CA ALA A 112 -6.13 -1.95 -6.05
C ALA A 112 -4.62 -1.97 -5.74
N SER A 113 -4.07 -3.13 -5.40
CA SER A 113 -2.63 -3.28 -5.12
C SER A 113 -1.76 -2.94 -6.34
N VAL A 114 -2.18 -3.38 -7.54
CA VAL A 114 -1.49 -3.02 -8.80
C VAL A 114 -1.52 -1.52 -9.07
N ILE A 115 -2.68 -0.87 -8.87
CA ILE A 115 -2.82 0.58 -9.04
C ILE A 115 -1.92 1.34 -8.05
N ASN A 116 -1.86 0.89 -6.80
CA ASN A 116 -0.99 1.48 -5.77
C ASN A 116 0.49 1.34 -6.16
N THR A 117 0.92 0.18 -6.65
CA THR A 117 2.27 -0.03 -7.17
C THR A 117 2.59 0.90 -8.35
N ILE A 118 1.68 1.02 -9.32
CA ILE A 118 1.87 1.93 -10.47
C ILE A 118 1.97 3.39 -10.00
N THR A 119 1.17 3.78 -9.02
CA THR A 119 1.21 5.13 -8.43
C THR A 119 2.59 5.41 -7.82
N PHE A 120 3.13 4.45 -7.07
CA PHE A 120 4.50 4.56 -6.55
C PHE A 120 5.56 4.61 -7.65
N CYS A 121 5.42 3.85 -8.74
CA CYS A 121 6.32 3.95 -9.90
C CYS A 121 6.33 5.37 -10.47
N ILE A 122 5.15 5.96 -10.70
CA ILE A 122 4.99 7.29 -11.30
C ILE A 122 5.59 8.35 -10.37
N ILE A 123 5.27 8.31 -9.07
CA ILE A 123 5.79 9.26 -8.09
C ILE A 123 7.32 9.16 -7.98
N SER A 124 7.86 7.94 -7.91
CA SER A 124 9.31 7.71 -7.86
C SER A 124 10.00 8.25 -9.11
N TRP A 125 9.43 8.01 -10.29
CA TRP A 125 9.94 8.55 -11.55
C TRP A 125 9.96 10.09 -11.55
N LEU A 126 8.86 10.72 -11.14
CA LEU A 126 8.76 12.18 -11.04
C LEU A 126 9.80 12.78 -10.07
N PHE A 127 10.15 12.05 -9.02
CA PHE A 127 11.16 12.45 -8.05
C PHE A 127 12.60 12.21 -8.50
N MET A 128 12.85 11.23 -9.39
CA MET A 128 14.17 10.97 -9.95
C MET A 128 14.56 11.89 -11.11
N VAL A 129 13.57 12.45 -11.82
CA VAL A 129 13.81 13.32 -13.00
C VAL A 129 14.07 14.79 -12.62
N LYS A 130 13.93 15.16 -11.34
CA LYS A 130 14.27 16.49 -10.79
C LYS A 130 15.64 16.47 -10.11
#